data_AF-A0A956DK67-F1
#
_entry.id   AF-A0A956DK67-F1
#
_cell.length_a   1.000
_cell.length_b   1.000
_cell.length_c   1.000
_cell.angle_alpha   90.00
_cell.angle_beta   90.00
_cell.angle_gamma   90.00
#
_symmetry.space_group_name_H-M   'P 1'
#
loop_
_entity.id
_entity.type
_entity.pdbx_description
1 polymer ?
#
loop_
_entity_poly.entity_id
_entity_poly.type
_entity_poly.pdbx_seq_one_letter_code
_entity_poly.pdbx_strand_id
1 'polypeptide(L)'
;MPLFDPPLVTAKRRVARSRAVAPSLTVVPHPELHLGAFAAQLPAPLGSFEESSPARQAILAFASLSAPAPLTRDEAVRADVRSLLRHGGYKPTGRGKPSSEYLVQAVEKERLGPINLVVDACNVVSLHAGLPISVVDLDRLSEPLTVSIAGPDERYVFNASGQVIDVAGLLCLHDAEGP
;
A
#
# COMPACT_ATOMS: atom_id res chain seq x y z
N MET A 1 49.70 -7.60 -15.65
CA MET A 1 48.23 -7.51 -15.48
C MET A 1 47.89 -6.07 -15.12
N PRO A 2 47.27 -5.28 -15.99
CA PRO A 2 46.65 -4.03 -15.57
C PRO A 2 45.20 -4.30 -15.11
N LEU A 3 44.89 -3.84 -13.89
CA LEU A 3 43.53 -3.75 -13.37
C LEU A 3 42.72 -2.76 -14.22
N PHE A 4 41.51 -3.17 -14.62
CA PHE A 4 40.50 -2.28 -15.16
C PHE A 4 39.76 -1.62 -13.99
N ASP A 5 39.86 -0.30 -13.86
CA ASP A 5 38.90 0.50 -13.08
C ASP A 5 37.72 0.88 -14.00
N PRO A 6 36.45 0.59 -13.62
CA PRO A 6 35.30 1.09 -14.35
C PRO A 6 35.02 2.57 -14.01
N PRO A 7 34.53 3.38 -14.96
CA PRO A 7 34.27 4.78 -14.71
C PRO A 7 33.03 4.97 -13.82
N LEU A 8 33.18 5.77 -12.76
CA LEU A 8 32.11 6.36 -11.99
C LEU A 8 31.27 7.29 -12.88
N VAL A 9 30.17 6.79 -13.43
CA VAL A 9 29.13 7.64 -14.03
C VAL A 9 28.26 8.21 -12.91
N THR A 10 28.63 9.38 -12.40
CA THR A 10 27.74 10.18 -11.54
C THR A 10 26.78 10.98 -12.41
N ALA A 11 25.67 10.37 -12.78
CA ALA A 11 24.56 11.11 -13.37
C ALA A 11 23.88 11.94 -12.27
N LYS A 12 24.21 13.23 -12.18
CA LYS A 12 23.45 14.20 -11.39
C LYS A 12 22.06 14.36 -12.01
N ARG A 13 21.09 13.59 -11.52
CA ARG A 13 19.67 13.74 -11.89
C ARG A 13 19.17 15.05 -11.27
N ARG A 14 19.09 16.10 -12.08
CA ARG A 14 18.35 17.33 -11.70
C ARG A 14 16.89 16.92 -11.49
N VAL A 15 16.44 16.88 -10.25
CA VAL A 15 15.02 16.73 -9.93
C VAL A 15 14.37 18.07 -10.21
N ALA A 16 13.90 18.26 -11.44
CA ALA A 16 12.92 19.29 -11.72
C ALA A 16 11.70 18.97 -10.86
N ARG A 17 11.35 19.89 -9.94
CA ARG A 17 10.12 19.78 -9.13
C ARG A 17 8.92 20.02 -10.06
N SER A 18 8.54 18.97 -10.78
CA SER A 18 7.23 18.86 -11.40
C SER A 18 6.20 18.86 -10.28
N ARG A 19 5.26 19.80 -10.32
CA ARG A 19 4.07 19.76 -9.48
C ARG A 19 3.23 18.61 -10.01
N ALA A 20 3.34 17.44 -9.39
CA ALA A 20 2.60 16.25 -9.82
C ALA A 20 1.11 16.59 -9.84
N VAL A 21 0.53 16.59 -11.04
CA VAL A 21 -0.93 16.57 -11.20
C VAL A 21 -1.35 15.19 -10.74
N ALA A 22 -2.35 15.09 -9.86
CA ALA A 22 -2.85 13.79 -9.44
C ALA A 22 -3.36 13.04 -10.70
N PRO A 23 -2.91 11.80 -10.95
CA PRO A 23 -3.32 11.05 -12.13
C PRO A 23 -4.83 10.81 -12.10
N SER A 24 -5.45 10.74 -13.27
CA SER A 24 -6.87 10.41 -13.36
C SER A 24 -7.08 8.94 -13.00
N LEU A 25 -7.89 8.69 -11.96
CA LEU A 25 -8.25 7.34 -11.52
C LEU A 25 -9.66 7.01 -11.98
N THR A 26 -9.79 6.00 -12.84
CA THR A 26 -11.10 5.47 -13.23
C THR A 26 -11.51 4.38 -12.26
N VAL A 27 -12.76 4.37 -11.81
CA VAL A 27 -13.27 3.30 -10.94
C VAL A 27 -14.36 2.58 -11.71
N VAL A 28 -14.16 1.29 -11.97
CA VAL A 28 -15.20 0.45 -12.57
C VAL A 28 -16.35 0.33 -11.57
N PRO A 29 -17.62 0.51 -11.99
CA PRO A 29 -18.77 0.43 -11.08
C PRO A 29 -18.76 -0.86 -10.27
N HIS A 30 -18.85 -0.71 -8.95
CA HIS A 30 -18.85 -1.81 -8.01
C HIS A 30 -19.86 -1.54 -6.89
N PRO A 31 -20.82 -2.43 -6.62
CA PRO A 31 -21.96 -2.13 -5.75
C PRO A 31 -21.59 -1.95 -4.28
N GLU A 32 -20.49 -2.56 -3.84
CA GLU A 32 -20.03 -2.54 -2.45
C GLU A 32 -18.79 -1.64 -2.22
N LEU A 33 -18.28 -0.96 -3.28
CA LEU A 33 -17.03 -0.21 -3.17
C LEU A 33 -17.30 1.26 -2.88
N HIS A 34 -16.84 1.71 -1.71
CA HIS A 34 -16.60 3.12 -1.45
C HIS A 34 -15.08 3.38 -1.45
N LEU A 35 -14.58 3.96 -2.53
CA LEU A 35 -13.16 4.26 -2.69
C LEU A 35 -12.84 5.69 -2.25
N GLY A 36 -11.85 5.84 -1.38
CA GLY A 36 -11.18 7.10 -1.11
C GLY A 36 -9.74 7.04 -1.64
N ALA A 37 -9.30 8.07 -2.36
CA ALA A 37 -7.92 8.16 -2.85
C ALA A 37 -7.43 9.61 -2.75
N PHE A 38 -6.14 9.77 -2.45
CA PHE A 38 -5.46 11.05 -2.48
C PHE A 38 -3.99 10.85 -2.84
N ALA A 39 -3.37 11.88 -3.39
CA ALA A 39 -1.93 11.93 -3.62
C ALA A 39 -1.26 12.78 -2.54
N ALA A 40 -0.09 12.35 -2.08
CA ALA A 40 0.74 13.12 -1.15
C ALA A 40 2.16 13.23 -1.71
N GLN A 41 2.73 14.43 -1.63
CA GLN A 41 4.14 14.67 -1.96
C GLN A 41 4.94 14.80 -0.67
N LEU A 42 5.97 13.98 -0.52
CA LEU A 42 6.86 14.05 0.62
C LEU A 42 7.85 15.24 0.46
N PRO A 43 8.28 15.86 1.56
CA PRO A 43 9.24 16.96 1.51
C PRO A 43 10.67 16.51 1.13
N ALA A 44 10.94 15.21 1.22
CA ALA A 44 12.19 14.56 0.87
C ALA A 44 11.90 13.12 0.37
N PRO A 45 12.86 12.44 -0.30
CA PRO A 45 12.69 11.04 -0.69
C PRO A 45 12.34 10.14 0.50
N LEU A 46 11.46 9.14 0.30
CA LEU A 46 11.01 8.26 1.38
C LEU A 46 12.18 7.60 2.15
N GLY A 47 13.25 7.23 1.45
CA GLY A 47 14.44 6.62 2.06
C GLY A 47 15.28 7.55 2.94
N SER A 48 15.04 8.87 2.96
CA SER A 48 15.78 9.79 3.83
C SER A 48 15.18 9.95 5.23
N PHE A 49 14.01 9.35 5.49
CA PHE A 49 13.39 9.38 6.83
C PHE A 49 13.92 8.22 7.66
N GLU A 50 14.91 8.51 8.50
CA GLU A 50 15.48 7.52 9.42
C GLU A 50 14.43 6.97 10.40
N GLU A 51 14.70 5.78 10.93
CA GLU A 51 13.81 5.12 11.89
C GLU A 51 13.60 5.94 13.15
N SER A 52 14.65 6.62 13.59
CA SER A 52 14.68 7.51 14.74
C SER A 52 14.03 8.88 14.47
N SER A 53 13.57 9.16 13.24
CA SER A 53 13.00 10.47 12.94
C SER A 53 11.76 10.76 13.80
N PRO A 54 11.58 12.00 14.31
CA PRO A 54 10.43 12.34 15.16
C PRO A 54 9.08 12.04 14.49
N ALA A 55 8.99 12.24 13.18
CA ALA A 55 7.78 11.94 12.41
C ALA A 55 7.43 10.44 12.47
N ARG A 56 8.42 9.55 12.30
CA ARG A 56 8.19 8.11 12.35
C ARG A 56 7.83 7.66 13.77
N GLN A 57 8.52 8.17 14.79
CA GLN A 57 8.19 7.87 16.19
C GLN A 57 6.77 8.30 16.56
N ALA A 58 6.34 9.48 16.10
CA ALA A 58 4.99 9.98 16.34
C ALA A 58 3.91 9.08 15.71
N ILE A 59 4.17 8.52 14.52
CA ILE A 59 3.28 7.54 13.88
C ILE A 59 3.28 6.22 14.66
N LEU A 60 4.46 5.68 14.99
CA LEU A 60 4.60 4.39 15.66
C LEU A 60 4.02 4.39 17.08
N ALA A 61 3.89 5.55 17.73
CA ALA A 61 3.16 5.67 19.00
C ALA A 61 1.70 5.21 18.91
N PHE A 62 1.12 5.17 17.71
CA PHE A 62 -0.22 4.66 17.44
C PHE A 62 -0.25 3.19 16.97
N ALA A 63 0.89 2.52 16.86
CA ALA A 63 0.98 1.10 16.50
C ALA A 63 0.60 0.15 17.65
N SER A 64 -0.44 0.52 18.41
CA SER A 64 -1.00 -0.20 19.54
C SER A 64 -2.52 -0.15 19.49
N LEU A 65 -3.19 -1.24 19.90
CA LEU A 65 -4.66 -1.30 20.01
C LEU A 65 -5.22 -0.38 21.10
N SER A 66 -4.38 0.05 22.06
CA SER A 66 -4.79 0.95 23.15
C SER A 66 -4.46 2.42 22.89
N ALA A 67 -3.84 2.75 21.75
CA ALA A 67 -3.52 4.14 21.42
C ALA A 67 -4.81 4.96 21.22
N PRO A 68 -4.87 6.22 21.69
CA PRO A 68 -6.06 7.05 21.59
C PRO A 68 -6.24 7.57 20.15
N ALA A 69 -6.89 6.79 19.30
CA ALA A 69 -7.19 7.14 17.92
C ALA A 69 -8.59 7.76 17.76
N PRO A 70 -8.81 8.65 16.76
CA PRO A 70 -10.11 9.27 16.51
C PRO A 70 -11.12 8.32 15.84
N LEU A 71 -10.66 7.15 15.39
CA LEU A 71 -11.48 6.12 14.75
C LEU A 71 -11.33 4.83 15.54
N THR A 72 -12.42 4.07 15.60
CA THR A 72 -12.47 2.77 16.27
C THR A 72 -12.95 1.74 15.27
N ARG A 73 -12.31 0.57 15.26
CA ARG A 73 -12.71 -0.57 14.43
C ARG A 73 -14.13 -1.00 14.80
N ASP A 74 -14.89 -1.36 13.77
CA ASP A 74 -16.23 -1.94 13.90
C ASP A 74 -16.27 -3.32 13.24
N GLU A 75 -16.94 -4.26 13.88
CA GLU A 75 -17.18 -5.60 13.33
C GLU A 75 -18.05 -5.55 12.07
N ALA A 76 -18.98 -4.59 11.97
CA ALA A 76 -19.76 -4.36 10.76
C ALA A 76 -18.85 -3.96 9.59
N VAL A 77 -17.94 -3.00 9.81
CA VAL A 77 -16.94 -2.59 8.81
C VAL A 77 -16.06 -3.78 8.40
N ARG A 78 -15.64 -4.61 9.35
CA ARG A 78 -14.87 -5.83 9.04
C ARG A 78 -15.67 -6.78 8.15
N ALA A 79 -16.95 -7.00 8.44
CA ALA A 79 -17.82 -7.84 7.63
C ALA A 79 -18.00 -7.29 6.21
N ASP A 80 -18.23 -5.98 6.07
CA ASP A 80 -18.39 -5.29 4.78
C ASP A 80 -17.13 -5.39 3.92
N VAL A 81 -15.94 -5.16 4.50
CA VAL A 81 -14.66 -5.33 3.81
C VAL A 81 -14.51 -6.77 3.29
N ARG A 82 -14.89 -7.77 4.09
CA ARG A 82 -14.83 -9.17 3.66
C ARG A 82 -15.92 -9.53 2.65
N SER A 83 -17.03 -8.79 2.59
CA SER A 83 -18.03 -8.92 1.52
C SER A 83 -17.46 -8.38 0.22
N LEU A 84 -16.95 -7.16 0.25
CA LEU A 84 -16.31 -6.47 -0.88
C LEU A 84 -15.23 -7.35 -1.51
N LEU A 85 -14.30 -7.88 -0.71
CA LEU A 85 -13.23 -8.75 -1.22
C LEU A 85 -13.72 -10.08 -1.78
N ARG A 86 -14.92 -10.55 -1.44
CA ARG A 86 -15.49 -11.79 -1.99
C ARG A 86 -16.30 -11.55 -3.25
N HIS A 87 -16.63 -10.30 -3.57
CA HIS A 87 -17.51 -9.96 -4.67
C HIS A 87 -17.03 -10.56 -6.01
N GLY A 88 -15.74 -10.47 -6.30
CA GLY A 88 -15.13 -11.06 -7.49
C GLY A 88 -14.78 -12.55 -7.38
N GLY A 89 -15.14 -13.22 -6.28
CA GLY A 89 -14.81 -14.63 -6.03
C GLY A 89 -13.50 -14.86 -5.26
N TYR A 90 -12.77 -13.80 -4.92
CA TYR A 90 -11.56 -13.91 -4.11
C TYR A 90 -11.85 -14.41 -2.68
N LYS A 91 -10.90 -15.17 -2.11
CA LYS A 91 -11.04 -15.84 -0.81
C LYS A 91 -10.11 -15.21 0.23
N PRO A 92 -10.57 -14.23 1.03
CA PRO A 92 -9.72 -13.49 1.96
C PRO A 92 -9.38 -14.31 3.22
N THR A 93 -8.44 -15.23 3.08
CA THR A 93 -7.98 -16.17 4.11
C THR A 93 -6.45 -16.30 4.12
N GLY A 94 -5.87 -16.81 5.21
CA GLY A 94 -4.43 -16.99 5.32
C GLY A 94 -3.65 -15.68 5.12
N ARG A 95 -2.76 -15.67 4.11
CA ARG A 95 -2.01 -14.47 3.69
C ARG A 95 -2.83 -13.46 2.88
N GLY A 96 -4.01 -13.84 2.41
CA GLY A 96 -4.95 -12.98 1.67
C GLY A 96 -6.00 -12.29 2.55
N LYS A 97 -5.83 -12.30 3.88
CA LYS A 97 -6.69 -11.51 4.76
C LYS A 97 -6.50 -10.01 4.49
N PRO A 98 -7.54 -9.18 4.67
CA PRO A 98 -7.40 -7.73 4.66
C PRO A 98 -6.28 -7.26 5.59
N SER A 99 -5.57 -6.19 5.21
CA SER A 99 -4.44 -5.65 5.99
C SER A 99 -4.83 -5.36 7.43
N SER A 100 -6.01 -4.77 7.66
CA SER A 100 -6.51 -4.44 9.00
C SER A 100 -6.61 -5.68 9.91
N GLU A 101 -7.08 -6.83 9.40
CA GLU A 101 -7.14 -8.08 10.16
C GLU A 101 -5.74 -8.67 10.44
N TYR A 102 -4.79 -8.50 9.53
CA TYR A 102 -3.40 -8.93 9.74
C TYR A 102 -2.71 -8.07 10.80
N LEU A 103 -2.94 -6.75 10.76
CA LEU A 103 -2.34 -5.77 11.66
C LEU A 103 -2.78 -5.98 13.11
N VAL A 104 -4.07 -6.24 13.34
CA VAL A 104 -4.58 -6.60 14.68
C VAL A 104 -3.84 -7.83 15.22
N GLN A 105 -3.79 -8.90 14.44
CA GLN A 105 -3.03 -10.12 14.81
C GLN A 105 -1.52 -9.89 14.94
N ALA A 106 -0.99 -8.81 14.35
CA ALA A 106 0.42 -8.46 14.47
C ALA A 106 0.72 -7.76 15.78
N VAL A 107 -0.16 -6.84 16.19
CA VAL A 107 -0.05 -6.16 17.49
C VAL A 107 -0.28 -7.14 18.63
N GLU A 108 -1.33 -7.97 18.56
CA GLU A 108 -1.64 -8.97 19.61
C GLU A 108 -0.52 -9.98 19.85
N LYS A 109 0.28 -10.26 18.83
CA LYS A 109 1.40 -11.21 18.89
C LYS A 109 2.76 -10.52 19.01
N GLU A 110 2.78 -9.21 19.27
CA GLU A 110 4.00 -8.40 19.42
C GLU A 110 4.98 -8.56 18.24
N ARG A 111 4.43 -8.73 17.03
CA ARG A 111 5.16 -9.00 15.79
C ARG A 111 5.03 -7.88 14.76
N LEU A 112 4.36 -6.77 15.12
CA LEU A 112 4.27 -5.61 14.25
C LEU A 112 5.59 -4.84 14.31
N GLY A 113 6.38 -4.95 13.26
CA GLY A 113 7.61 -4.18 13.07
C GLY A 113 7.39 -3.00 12.11
N PRO A 114 8.23 -1.96 12.21
CA PRO A 114 8.13 -0.79 11.33
C PRO A 114 8.70 -1.13 9.93
N ILE A 115 8.16 -0.52 8.87
CA ILE A 115 8.53 -0.78 7.47
C ILE A 115 9.17 0.47 6.84
N ASN A 116 8.39 1.53 6.67
CA ASN A 116 8.86 2.86 6.28
C ASN A 116 7.81 3.89 6.68
N LEU A 117 8.15 5.18 6.69
CA LEU A 117 7.27 6.25 7.17
C LEU A 117 5.84 6.20 6.60
N VAL A 118 5.70 5.99 5.30
CA VAL A 118 4.40 6.04 4.60
C VAL A 118 3.59 4.78 4.84
N VAL A 119 4.24 3.61 4.74
CA VAL A 119 3.58 2.31 5.02
C VAL A 119 3.18 2.23 6.49
N ASP A 120 4.00 2.71 7.41
CA ASP A 120 3.72 2.74 8.84
C ASP A 120 2.50 3.64 9.13
N ALA A 121 2.41 4.81 8.47
CA ALA A 121 1.24 5.68 8.58
C ALA A 121 -0.05 5.00 8.09
N CYS A 122 -0.01 4.38 6.90
CA CYS A 122 -1.15 3.63 6.36
C CYS A 122 -1.56 2.46 7.26
N ASN A 123 -0.58 1.71 7.78
CA ASN A 123 -0.82 0.59 8.68
C ASN A 123 -1.47 1.04 9.99
N VAL A 124 -1.01 2.13 10.59
CA VAL A 124 -1.62 2.69 11.80
C VAL A 124 -3.08 3.09 11.55
N VAL A 125 -3.36 3.80 10.45
CA VAL A 125 -4.74 4.20 10.13
C VAL A 125 -5.60 2.96 9.84
N SER A 126 -5.09 1.98 9.10
CA SER A 126 -5.78 0.71 8.81
C SER A 126 -6.06 -0.10 10.07
N LEU A 127 -5.12 -0.12 11.02
CA LEU A 127 -5.25 -0.77 12.33
C LEU A 127 -6.42 -0.19 13.14
N HIS A 128 -6.59 1.14 13.14
CA HIS A 128 -7.63 1.80 13.94
C HIS A 128 -8.98 1.92 13.24
N ALA A 129 -9.00 2.14 11.92
CA ALA A 129 -10.24 2.29 11.15
C ALA A 129 -10.86 0.95 10.72
N GLY A 130 -10.08 -0.13 10.67
CA GLY A 130 -10.54 -1.43 10.14
C GLY A 130 -10.57 -1.51 8.61
N LEU A 131 -10.25 -0.41 7.91
CA LEU A 131 -10.25 -0.31 6.45
C LEU A 131 -8.92 -0.77 5.85
N PRO A 132 -8.92 -1.53 4.74
CA PRO A 132 -7.71 -1.78 3.96
C PRO A 132 -7.20 -0.49 3.35
N ILE A 133 -5.89 -0.25 3.42
CA ILE A 133 -5.23 0.92 2.81
C ILE A 133 -4.02 0.43 2.05
N SER A 134 -3.95 0.80 0.77
CA SER A 134 -2.81 0.55 -0.10
C SER A 134 -2.09 1.86 -0.41
N VAL A 135 -0.79 1.78 -0.63
CA VAL A 135 0.02 2.91 -1.09
C VAL A 135 0.90 2.49 -2.24
N VAL A 136 0.99 3.34 -3.25
CA VAL A 136 1.78 3.14 -4.47
C VAL A 136 2.62 4.38 -4.74
N ASP A 137 3.77 4.18 -5.38
CA ASP A 137 4.62 5.26 -5.84
C ASP A 137 4.14 5.70 -7.23
N LEU A 138 3.59 6.91 -7.34
CA LEU A 138 3.02 7.42 -8.59
C LEU A 138 4.07 7.55 -9.70
N ASP A 139 5.35 7.76 -9.35
CA ASP A 139 6.44 7.84 -10.35
C ASP A 139 6.75 6.47 -10.99
N ARG A 140 6.15 5.40 -10.47
CA ARG A 140 6.32 4.02 -10.95
C ARG A 140 5.09 3.48 -11.69
N LEU A 141 4.01 4.25 -11.79
CA LEU A 141 2.79 3.82 -12.46
C LEU A 141 2.77 4.28 -13.92
N SER A 142 2.17 3.46 -14.78
CA SER A 142 1.92 3.78 -16.18
C SER A 142 0.43 4.05 -16.39
N GLU A 143 0.03 5.27 -16.77
CA GLU A 143 -1.38 5.58 -17.06
C GLU A 143 -1.92 4.79 -18.28
N PRO A 144 -3.22 4.42 -18.31
CA PRO A 144 -4.30 4.85 -17.42
C PRO A 144 -4.41 4.06 -16.12
N LEU A 145 -4.83 4.72 -15.04
CA LEU A 145 -5.11 4.07 -13.76
C LEU A 145 -6.58 3.69 -13.63
N THR A 146 -6.84 2.44 -13.25
CA THR A 146 -8.19 1.91 -13.07
C THR A 146 -8.31 1.10 -11.79
N VAL A 147 -9.37 1.25 -11.00
CA VAL A 147 -9.73 0.28 -9.96
C VAL A 147 -10.79 -0.66 -10.50
N SER A 148 -10.47 -1.95 -10.57
CA SER A 148 -11.36 -2.99 -11.09
C SER A 148 -11.09 -4.35 -10.47
N ILE A 149 -11.99 -5.31 -10.70
CA ILE A 149 -11.79 -6.70 -10.28
C ILE A 149 -10.86 -7.37 -11.29
N ALA A 150 -9.77 -7.93 -10.81
CA ALA A 150 -8.81 -8.65 -11.64
C ALA A 150 -9.41 -9.90 -12.28
N GLY A 151 -9.08 -10.11 -13.56
CA GLY A 151 -9.53 -11.26 -14.35
C GLY A 151 -8.96 -12.61 -13.88
N PRO A 152 -9.45 -13.74 -14.41
CA PRO A 152 -9.12 -15.08 -13.95
C PRO A 152 -7.64 -15.50 -14.15
N ASP A 153 -6.92 -14.86 -15.08
CA ASP A 153 -5.52 -15.18 -15.40
C ASP A 153 -4.55 -14.08 -14.94
N GLU A 154 -5.04 -13.04 -14.27
CA GLU A 154 -4.23 -11.93 -13.82
C GLU A 154 -3.38 -12.30 -12.59
N ARG A 155 -2.18 -11.74 -12.57
CA ARG A 155 -1.14 -12.08 -11.60
C ARG A 155 -0.35 -10.85 -11.21
N TYR A 156 0.08 -10.81 -9.95
CA TYR A 156 0.92 -9.73 -9.43
C TYR A 156 2.28 -10.25 -8.98
N VAL A 157 3.36 -9.60 -9.42
CA VAL A 157 4.72 -9.89 -8.96
C VAL A 157 4.93 -9.21 -7.60
N PHE A 158 4.76 -9.99 -6.53
CA PHE A 158 4.70 -9.51 -5.16
C PHE A 158 6.01 -8.94 -4.62
N ASN A 159 7.16 -9.37 -5.15
CA ASN A 159 8.45 -8.91 -4.67
C ASN A 159 9.58 -9.04 -5.70
N ALA A 160 10.74 -8.48 -5.35
CA ALA A 160 11.93 -8.44 -6.19
C ALA A 160 12.52 -9.83 -6.52
N SER A 161 12.15 -10.89 -5.78
CA SER A 161 12.54 -12.27 -6.11
C SER A 161 11.62 -12.91 -7.15
N GLY A 162 10.65 -12.18 -7.68
CA GLY A 162 9.75 -12.64 -8.72
C GLY A 162 8.64 -13.55 -8.20
N GLN A 163 8.36 -13.56 -6.89
CA GLN A 163 7.23 -14.34 -6.38
C GLN A 163 5.94 -13.76 -6.93
N VAL A 164 5.14 -14.62 -7.56
CA VAL A 164 3.87 -14.23 -8.17
C VAL A 164 2.73 -14.67 -7.27
N ILE A 165 1.75 -13.80 -7.10
CA ILE A 165 0.48 -14.12 -6.46
C ILE A 165 -0.65 -14.09 -7.48
N ASP A 166 -1.57 -15.03 -7.33
CA ASP A 166 -2.85 -15.05 -8.02
C ASP A 166 -3.74 -13.95 -7.43
N VAL A 167 -4.23 -13.07 -8.28
CA VAL A 167 -5.12 -11.97 -7.91
C VAL A 167 -6.51 -12.12 -8.51
N ALA A 168 -6.83 -13.26 -9.13
CA ALA A 168 -8.13 -13.49 -9.73
C ALA A 168 -9.28 -13.19 -8.76
N GLY A 169 -10.20 -12.34 -9.22
CA GLY A 169 -11.37 -11.93 -8.44
C GLY A 169 -11.09 -10.93 -7.32
N LEU A 170 -9.84 -10.46 -7.17
CA LEU A 170 -9.47 -9.43 -6.20
C LEU A 170 -9.72 -8.04 -6.78
N LEU A 171 -10.18 -7.11 -5.94
CA LEU A 171 -10.23 -5.69 -6.30
C LEU A 171 -8.81 -5.12 -6.32
N CYS A 172 -8.35 -4.68 -7.48
CA CYS A 172 -6.99 -4.18 -7.70
C CYS A 172 -6.99 -2.75 -8.22
N LEU A 173 -5.87 -2.06 -8.00
CA LEU A 173 -5.48 -0.90 -8.79
C LEU A 173 -4.68 -1.42 -9.98
N HIS A 174 -5.17 -1.17 -11.18
CA HIS A 174 -4.53 -1.46 -12.45
C HIS A 174 -3.87 -0.20 -13.01
N ASP A 175 -2.70 -0.36 -13.56
CA ASP A 175 -2.07 0.58 -14.47
C ASP A 175 -2.03 -0.03 -15.89
N ALA A 176 -1.33 0.60 -16.84
CA ALA A 176 -1.26 0.13 -18.22
C ALA A 176 -0.53 -1.21 -18.39
N GLU A 177 0.25 -1.65 -17.40
CA GLU A 177 1.01 -2.89 -17.41
C GLU A 177 0.31 -4.02 -16.65
N GLY A 178 -0.63 -3.71 -15.76
CA GLY A 178 -1.43 -4.70 -15.05
C GLY A 178 -1.85 -4.27 -13.64
N PRO A 179 -2.31 -5.22 -12.80
CA PRO A 179 -2.60 -5.00 -11.38
C PRO A 179 -1.33 -4.85 -10.52
#